data_AF-A0A3D0NHE3-F1
#
_entry.id   AF-A0A3D0NHE3-F1
#
_cell.length_a   1.000
_cell.length_b   1.000
_cell.length_c   1.000
_cell.angle_alpha   90.00
_cell.angle_beta   90.00
_cell.angle_gamma   90.00
#
_symmetry.space_group_name_H-M   'P 1'
#
loop_
_entity.id
_entity.type
_entity.pdbx_description
1 polymer ?
#
loop_
_entity_poly.entity_id
_entity_poly.type
_entity_poly.pdbx_seq_one_letter_code
_entity_poly.pdbx_strand_id
1 'polypeptide(L)'
;MSDANQEQLAQQVADAKARLDAHTYEMVQWHFHESTGSPFWLQKKAELSFDPLTEVQGFDDLKKFPLFEDEWLRGGPVNRWIPKGLEGQPTFVFETGGTTGIPKSRVVIEDHRLDYEMFSETLPDEYFPKGANWLMLGPSGPRRLRLAVEHLCQH
;
A
#
# COMPACT_ATOMS: atom_id res chain seq x y z
N MET A 1 -14.49 19.42 33.36
CA MET A 1 -13.90 18.17 32.83
C MET A 1 -14.32 17.89 31.38
N SER A 2 -15.33 18.57 30.81
CA SER A 2 -15.72 18.44 29.40
C SER A 2 -14.75 19.13 28.43
N ASP A 3 -14.35 20.36 28.75
CA ASP A 3 -13.69 21.23 27.77
C ASP A 3 -12.23 20.82 27.54
N ALA A 4 -11.52 20.42 28.59
CA ALA A 4 -10.15 19.89 28.49
C ALA A 4 -10.08 18.59 27.67
N ASN A 5 -11.08 17.70 27.78
CA ASN A 5 -11.14 16.48 26.96
C ASN A 5 -11.46 16.80 25.50
N GLN A 6 -12.27 17.83 25.24
CA GLN A 6 -12.56 18.29 23.87
C GLN A 6 -11.35 18.95 23.22
N GLU A 7 -10.61 19.78 23.96
CA GLU A 7 -9.35 20.39 23.48
C GLU A 7 -8.30 19.31 23.19
N GLN A 8 -8.14 18.33 24.08
CA GLN A 8 -7.23 17.21 23.87
C GLN A 8 -7.60 16.40 22.62
N LEU A 9 -8.88 16.10 22.43
CA LEU A 9 -9.35 15.38 21.25
C LEU A 9 -9.11 16.20 19.96
N ALA A 10 -9.40 17.50 19.99
CA ALA A 10 -9.17 18.39 18.86
C ALA A 10 -7.69 18.42 18.47
N GLN A 11 -6.79 18.48 19.45
CA GLN A 11 -5.34 18.42 19.22
C GLN A 11 -4.92 17.08 18.60
N GLN A 12 -5.41 15.95 19.12
CA GLN A 12 -5.11 14.63 18.56
C GLN A 12 -5.57 14.48 17.11
N VAL A 13 -6.75 15.03 16.77
CA VAL A 13 -7.26 15.06 15.40
C VAL A 13 -6.37 15.91 14.50
N ALA A 14 -5.95 17.10 14.96
CA ALA A 14 -5.06 17.98 14.22
C ALA A 14 -3.70 17.31 13.95
N ASP A 15 -3.10 16.67 14.96
CA ASP A 15 -1.82 15.97 14.85
C ASP A 15 -1.93 14.77 13.89
N ALA A 16 -3.03 14.02 13.96
CA ALA A 16 -3.30 12.90 13.04
C ALA A 16 -3.44 13.38 11.60
N LYS A 17 -4.14 14.50 11.38
CA LYS A 17 -4.26 15.11 10.04
C LYS A 17 -2.90 15.55 9.52
N ALA A 18 -2.09 16.22 10.35
CA ALA A 18 -0.76 16.68 9.94
C ALA A 18 0.16 15.51 9.52
N ARG A 19 0.12 14.40 10.27
CA ARG A 19 0.87 13.18 9.90
C ARG A 19 0.36 12.58 8.58
N LEU A 20 -0.95 12.54 8.36
CA LEU A 20 -1.54 12.03 7.12
C LEU A 20 -1.17 12.89 5.91
N ASP A 21 -1.22 14.21 6.05
CA ASP A 21 -0.84 15.14 4.98
C ASP A 21 0.65 15.01 4.64
N ALA A 22 1.53 14.98 5.66
CA ALA A 22 2.97 14.81 5.46
C ALA A 22 3.30 13.49 4.76
N HIS A 23 2.72 12.38 5.23
CA HIS A 23 2.91 11.07 4.60
C HIS A 23 2.38 11.05 3.16
N THR A 24 1.23 11.67 2.90
CA THR A 24 0.67 11.76 1.54
C THR A 24 1.61 12.50 0.61
N TYR A 25 2.13 13.65 1.04
CA TYR A 25 3.10 14.43 0.29
C TYR A 25 4.32 13.57 -0.06
N GLU A 26 4.93 12.93 0.95
CA GLU A 26 6.11 12.06 0.76
C GLU A 26 5.85 10.93 -0.24
N MET A 27 4.70 10.26 -0.17
CA MET A 27 4.36 9.17 -1.08
C MET A 27 4.13 9.65 -2.51
N VAL A 28 3.50 10.81 -2.70
CA VAL A 28 3.35 11.39 -4.04
C VAL A 28 4.71 11.82 -4.59
N GLN A 29 5.57 12.45 -3.80
CA GLN A 29 6.94 12.75 -4.22
C GLN A 29 7.67 11.46 -4.63
N TRP A 30 7.59 10.41 -3.81
CA TRP A 30 8.23 9.13 -4.10
C TRP A 30 7.75 8.50 -5.42
N HIS A 31 6.44 8.44 -5.65
CA HIS A 31 5.88 7.76 -6.82
C HIS A 31 6.01 8.55 -8.13
N PHE A 32 6.09 9.87 -8.08
CA PHE A 32 6.11 10.75 -9.26
C PHE A 32 7.47 11.39 -9.55
N HIS A 33 8.47 11.22 -8.67
CA HIS A 33 9.83 11.70 -8.92
C HIS A 33 10.63 10.70 -9.76
N GLU A 34 11.39 11.19 -10.76
CA GLU A 34 12.05 10.35 -11.78
C GLU A 34 13.11 9.40 -11.20
N SER A 35 13.69 9.72 -10.04
CA SER A 35 14.70 8.88 -9.40
C SER A 35 14.12 7.70 -8.64
N THR A 36 12.83 7.73 -8.26
CA THR A 36 12.22 6.76 -7.34
C THR A 36 10.96 6.11 -7.90
N GLY A 37 10.21 6.82 -8.74
CA GLY A 37 8.91 6.41 -9.25
C GLY A 37 8.94 5.15 -10.12
N SER A 38 7.76 4.55 -10.33
CA SER A 38 7.61 3.40 -11.23
C SER A 38 7.37 3.87 -12.67
N PRO A 39 7.78 3.08 -13.68
CA PRO A 39 7.53 3.43 -15.09
C PRO A 39 6.06 3.78 -15.38
N PHE A 40 5.11 3.07 -14.77
CA PHE A 40 3.68 3.36 -14.93
C PHE A 40 3.31 4.77 -14.44
N TRP A 41 3.68 5.13 -13.21
CA TRP A 41 3.29 6.43 -12.63
C TRP A 41 4.03 7.59 -13.30
N LEU A 42 5.29 7.40 -13.68
CA LEU A 42 6.04 8.42 -14.43
C LEU A 42 5.44 8.66 -15.82
N GLN A 43 4.98 7.62 -16.51
CA GLN A 43 4.23 7.78 -17.75
C GLN A 43 2.89 8.49 -17.51
N LYS A 44 2.14 8.07 -16.48
CA LYS A 44 0.85 8.70 -16.16
C LYS A 44 0.96 10.16 -15.78
N LYS A 45 2.05 10.57 -15.13
CA LYS A 45 2.34 11.97 -14.81
C LYS A 45 2.19 12.88 -16.03
N ALA A 46 2.69 12.45 -17.19
CA ALA A 46 2.66 13.23 -18.42
C ALA A 46 1.24 13.40 -19.02
N GLU A 47 0.27 12.61 -18.55
CA GLU A 47 -1.13 12.65 -19.00
C GLU A 47 -2.03 13.45 -18.05
N LEU A 48 -1.55 13.80 -16.86
CA LEU A 48 -2.34 14.56 -15.88
C LEU A 48 -2.46 16.03 -16.30
N SER A 49 -3.60 16.64 -15.99
CA SER A 49 -3.83 18.07 -16.21
C SER A 49 -3.21 18.97 -15.12
N PHE A 50 -2.42 18.40 -14.22
CA PHE A 50 -1.78 19.05 -13.08
C PHE A 50 -0.44 18.36 -12.79
N ASP A 51 0.50 19.05 -12.14
CA ASP A 51 1.77 18.46 -11.73
C ASP A 51 1.67 17.92 -10.28
N PRO A 52 1.67 16.59 -10.08
CA PRO A 52 1.52 16.01 -8.74
C PRO A 52 2.67 16.39 -7.80
N LEU A 53 3.87 16.70 -8.31
CA LEU A 53 5.01 17.07 -7.45
C LEU A 53 4.88 18.45 -6.83
N THR A 54 4.09 19.35 -7.43
CA THR A 54 3.94 20.73 -6.96
C THR A 54 2.54 21.01 -6.45
N GLU A 55 1.52 20.32 -6.96
CA GLU A 55 0.13 20.60 -6.67
C GLU A 55 -0.50 19.66 -5.63
N VAL A 56 0.18 18.61 -5.18
CA VAL A 56 -0.29 17.76 -4.07
C VAL A 56 0.50 18.08 -2.81
N GLN A 57 -0.16 18.70 -1.83
CA GLN A 57 0.47 19.14 -0.57
C GLN A 57 -0.12 18.41 0.65
N GLY A 58 -1.23 17.69 0.49
CA GLY A 58 -1.83 16.89 1.55
C GLY A 58 -2.90 15.93 1.03
N PHE A 59 -3.61 15.28 1.96
CA PHE A 59 -4.53 14.19 1.63
C PHE A 59 -5.70 14.61 0.76
N ASP A 60 -6.25 15.81 1.00
CA ASP A 60 -7.40 16.31 0.25
C ASP A 60 -7.09 16.57 -1.23
N ASP A 61 -5.84 16.86 -1.58
CA ASP A 61 -5.41 17.08 -2.96
C ASP A 61 -5.43 15.79 -3.79
N LEU A 62 -5.48 14.60 -3.17
CA LEU A 62 -5.61 13.34 -3.89
C LEU A 62 -6.88 13.28 -4.75
N LYS A 63 -7.90 14.10 -4.45
CA LYS A 63 -9.12 14.25 -5.25
C LYS A 63 -8.87 14.84 -6.64
N LYS A 64 -7.68 15.42 -6.89
CA LYS A 64 -7.27 15.90 -8.22
C LYS A 64 -6.96 14.75 -9.18
N PHE A 65 -6.55 13.59 -8.67
CA PHE A 65 -6.31 12.43 -9.52
C PHE A 65 -7.63 11.91 -10.09
N PRO A 66 -7.65 11.47 -11.36
CA PRO A 66 -8.78 10.73 -11.90
C PRO A 66 -8.94 9.39 -11.16
N LEU A 67 -10.08 8.74 -11.37
CA LEU A 67 -10.30 7.39 -10.86
C LEU A 67 -9.24 6.43 -11.40
N PHE A 68 -8.82 5.50 -10.54
CA PHE A 68 -7.93 4.43 -10.92
C PHE A 68 -8.70 3.36 -11.70
N GLU A 69 -8.27 3.05 -12.92
CA GLU A 69 -8.92 2.03 -13.74
C GLU A 69 -8.36 0.65 -13.40
N ASP A 70 -9.21 -0.24 -12.88
CA ASP A 70 -8.77 -1.57 -12.43
C ASP A 70 -8.27 -2.44 -13.60
N GLU A 71 -8.67 -2.14 -14.82
CA GLU A 71 -8.21 -2.80 -16.03
C GLU A 71 -6.70 -2.57 -16.28
N TRP A 72 -6.11 -1.49 -15.77
CA TRP A 72 -4.66 -1.29 -15.84
C TRP A 72 -3.88 -2.39 -15.12
N LEU A 73 -4.49 -3.09 -14.17
CA LEU A 73 -3.86 -4.21 -13.48
C LEU A 73 -3.92 -5.52 -14.29
N ARG A 74 -4.60 -5.56 -15.44
CA ARG A 74 -4.72 -6.76 -16.27
C ARG A 74 -3.72 -6.76 -17.41
N GLY A 75 -2.99 -7.86 -17.54
CA GLY A 75 -2.04 -8.09 -18.62
C GLY A 75 -0.86 -7.10 -18.65
N GLY A 76 -0.07 -7.18 -19.72
CA GLY A 76 1.13 -6.38 -19.91
C GLY A 76 2.31 -6.80 -19.01
N PRO A 77 3.47 -6.13 -19.18
CA PRO A 77 4.66 -6.45 -18.40
C PRO A 77 4.52 -5.89 -16.97
N VAL A 78 4.61 -6.77 -15.96
CA VAL A 78 4.42 -6.41 -14.55
C VAL A 78 5.53 -5.51 -14.00
N ASN A 79 6.72 -5.54 -14.59
CA ASN A 79 7.87 -4.72 -14.17
C ASN A 79 7.59 -3.20 -14.22
N ARG A 80 6.59 -2.74 -15.00
CA ARG A 80 6.18 -1.32 -15.04
C ARG A 80 5.70 -0.78 -13.69
N TRP A 81 5.35 -1.67 -12.77
CA TRP A 81 4.88 -1.33 -11.43
C TRP A 81 6.03 -1.22 -10.41
N ILE A 82 7.24 -1.67 -10.75
CA ILE A 82 8.39 -1.63 -9.85
C ILE A 82 8.93 -0.18 -9.79
N PRO A 83 8.92 0.47 -8.62
CA PRO A 83 9.54 1.78 -8.46
C PRO A 83 11.05 1.67 -8.64
N LYS A 84 11.67 2.63 -9.35
CA LYS A 84 13.13 2.69 -9.52
C LYS A 84 13.89 2.72 -8.19
N GLY A 85 13.30 3.35 -7.17
CA GLY A 85 13.87 3.39 -5.82
C GLY A 85 13.96 2.02 -5.13
N LEU A 86 13.28 1.00 -5.66
CA LEU A 86 13.27 -0.38 -5.16
C LEU A 86 13.75 -1.39 -6.22
N GLU A 87 14.40 -0.91 -7.28
CA GLU A 87 14.93 -1.78 -8.32
C GLU A 87 15.98 -2.75 -7.75
N GLY A 88 15.92 -4.01 -8.19
CA GLY A 88 16.80 -5.08 -7.70
C GLY A 88 16.36 -5.74 -6.39
N GLN A 89 15.35 -5.21 -5.70
CA GLN A 89 14.73 -5.88 -4.56
C GLN A 89 13.92 -7.10 -5.02
N PRO A 90 13.75 -8.14 -4.17
CA PRO A 90 12.85 -9.25 -4.46
C PRO A 90 11.41 -8.76 -4.64
N THR A 91 10.83 -9.04 -5.80
CA THR A 91 9.44 -8.68 -6.13
C THR A 91 8.56 -9.91 -6.26
N PHE A 92 7.34 -9.82 -5.75
CA PHE A 92 6.32 -10.86 -5.91
C PHE A 92 5.14 -10.33 -6.70
N VAL A 93 4.41 -11.24 -7.36
CA VAL A 93 3.16 -10.92 -8.05
C VAL A 93 2.03 -11.63 -7.34
N PHE A 94 1.02 -10.87 -6.94
CA PHE A 94 -0.23 -11.41 -6.40
C PHE A 94 -1.41 -11.03 -7.28
N GLU A 95 -2.33 -11.97 -7.42
CA GLU A 95 -3.45 -11.85 -8.33
C GLU A 95 -4.79 -11.78 -7.61
N THR A 96 -5.73 -11.09 -8.26
CA THR A 96 -7.13 -11.11 -7.86
C THR A 96 -8.10 -11.21 -9.04
N GLY A 97 -9.27 -11.80 -8.79
CA GLY A 97 -10.21 -12.22 -9.84
C GLY A 97 -9.68 -13.40 -10.64
N GLY A 98 -10.00 -13.43 -11.94
CA GLY A 98 -9.45 -14.40 -12.90
C GLY A 98 -10.35 -15.61 -13.19
N THR A 99 -11.52 -15.72 -12.57
CA THR A 99 -12.44 -16.85 -12.80
C THR A 99 -13.04 -16.88 -14.20
N THR A 100 -13.18 -15.71 -14.84
CA THR A 100 -13.82 -15.55 -16.16
C THR A 100 -12.96 -14.79 -17.17
N GLY A 101 -11.70 -14.51 -16.85
CA GLY A 101 -10.82 -13.70 -17.72
C GLY A 101 -9.44 -13.49 -17.13
N ILE A 102 -8.67 -12.56 -17.71
CA ILE A 102 -7.31 -12.25 -17.25
C ILE A 102 -7.36 -11.70 -15.81
N PRO A 103 -6.60 -12.24 -14.86
CA PRO A 103 -6.59 -11.72 -13.49
C PRO A 103 -5.94 -10.32 -13.40
N LYS A 104 -6.24 -9.62 -12.31
CA LYS A 104 -5.54 -8.38 -11.95
C LYS A 104 -4.26 -8.73 -11.20
N SER A 105 -3.12 -8.33 -11.73
CA SER A 105 -1.79 -8.53 -11.14
C SER A 105 -1.36 -7.31 -10.34
N ARG A 106 -0.90 -7.52 -9.12
CA ARG A 106 -0.26 -6.51 -8.26
C ARG A 106 1.16 -6.93 -7.99
N VAL A 107 2.10 -6.02 -8.22
CA VAL A 107 3.49 -6.20 -7.83
C VAL A 107 3.66 -5.71 -6.40
N VAL A 108 4.29 -6.53 -5.58
CA VAL A 108 4.60 -6.24 -4.19
C VAL A 108 6.09 -6.45 -3.96
N ILE A 109 6.63 -5.81 -2.93
CA ILE A 109 8.04 -5.99 -2.54
C ILE A 109 8.04 -6.57 -1.12
N GLU A 110 7.94 -5.72 -0.10
CA GLU A 110 7.92 -6.16 1.30
C GLU A 110 6.61 -5.83 2.03
N ASP A 111 5.73 -5.04 1.42
CA ASP A 111 4.45 -4.60 1.98
C ASP A 111 3.57 -5.76 2.45
N HIS A 112 3.64 -6.92 1.78
CA HIS A 112 2.93 -8.12 2.22
C HIS A 112 3.33 -8.68 3.58
N ARG A 113 4.54 -8.37 4.05
CA ARG A 113 5.03 -8.71 5.39
C ARG A 113 4.74 -7.57 6.34
N LEU A 114 5.19 -6.36 6.00
CA LEU A 114 5.08 -5.17 6.86
C LEU A 114 3.63 -4.89 7.30
N ASP A 115 2.68 -4.91 6.37
CA ASP A 115 1.27 -4.67 6.71
C ASP A 115 0.72 -5.73 7.67
N TYR A 116 1.18 -6.97 7.55
CA TYR A 116 0.72 -8.06 8.38
C TYR A 116 1.42 -8.07 9.74
N GLU A 117 2.68 -7.66 9.82
CA GLU A 117 3.37 -7.41 11.09
C GLU A 117 2.61 -6.33 11.89
N MET A 118 2.32 -5.19 11.27
CA MET A 118 1.52 -4.12 11.90
C MET A 118 0.12 -4.62 12.31
N PHE A 119 -0.55 -5.39 11.45
CA PHE A 119 -1.84 -5.98 11.81
C PHE A 119 -1.72 -6.96 12.99
N SER A 120 -0.63 -7.73 13.07
CA SER A 120 -0.43 -8.74 14.12
C SER A 120 -0.32 -8.14 15.52
N GLU A 121 0.08 -6.87 15.65
CA GLU A 121 0.08 -6.15 16.93
C GLU A 121 -1.32 -6.01 17.54
N THR A 122 -2.38 -6.16 16.72
CA THR A 122 -3.78 -6.12 17.19
C THR A 122 -4.33 -7.49 17.58
N LEU A 123 -3.57 -8.56 17.34
CA LEU A 123 -4.00 -9.93 17.62
C LEU A 123 -3.64 -10.32 19.06
N PRO A 124 -4.58 -10.92 19.81
CA PRO A 124 -4.28 -11.41 21.15
C PRO A 124 -3.42 -12.68 21.11
N ASP A 125 -2.33 -12.67 21.86
CA ASP A 125 -1.40 -13.81 21.98
C ASP A 125 -2.08 -15.11 22.43
N GLU A 126 -3.19 -15.03 23.16
CA GLU A 126 -3.99 -16.20 23.59
C GLU A 126 -4.54 -17.00 22.40
N TYR A 127 -4.98 -16.31 21.35
CA TYR A 127 -5.59 -16.94 20.18
C TYR A 127 -4.62 -17.07 19.00
N PHE A 128 -3.57 -16.25 18.97
CA PHE A 128 -2.54 -16.23 17.93
C PHE A 128 -1.13 -16.31 18.53
N PRO A 129 -0.78 -17.40 19.23
CA PRO A 129 0.49 -17.50 19.91
C PRO A 129 1.67 -17.51 18.93
N LYS A 130 2.67 -16.68 19.22
CA LYS A 130 3.94 -16.64 18.48
C LYS A 130 4.73 -17.93 18.71
N GLY A 131 5.44 -18.40 17.67
CA GLY A 131 6.26 -19.62 17.73
C GLY A 131 5.47 -20.94 17.80
N ALA A 132 4.15 -20.91 17.62
CA ALA A 132 3.31 -22.11 17.53
C ALA A 132 3.06 -22.53 16.08
N ASN A 133 2.54 -23.75 15.87
CA ASN A 133 2.09 -24.18 14.55
C ASN A 133 0.78 -23.50 14.18
N TRP A 134 0.75 -22.81 13.05
CA TRP A 134 -0.46 -22.17 12.53
C TRP A 134 -1.04 -22.97 11.35
N LEU A 135 -2.37 -23.12 11.32
CA LEU A 135 -3.08 -23.71 10.18
C LEU A 135 -3.85 -22.62 9.43
N MET A 136 -3.39 -22.29 8.23
CA MET A 136 -4.11 -21.43 7.30
C MET A 136 -4.95 -22.30 6.36
N LEU A 137 -6.28 -22.23 6.49
CA LEU A 137 -7.21 -22.87 5.56
C LEU A 137 -7.78 -21.83 4.59
N GLY A 138 -7.14 -21.68 3.44
CA GLY A 138 -7.59 -20.75 2.42
C GLY A 138 -6.76 -20.79 1.14
N PRO A 139 -7.01 -19.86 0.22
CA PRO A 139 -6.29 -19.79 -1.04
C PRO A 139 -4.78 -19.58 -0.85
N SER A 140 -3.98 -20.43 -1.48
CA SER A 140 -2.53 -20.29 -1.61
C SER A 140 -2.18 -19.62 -2.93
N GLY A 141 -1.50 -20.32 -3.85
CA GLY A 141 -1.23 -19.89 -5.22
C GLY A 141 -0.81 -18.43 -5.33
N PRO A 142 -1.42 -17.64 -6.23
CA PRO A 142 -1.06 -16.24 -6.44
C PRO A 142 -1.69 -15.29 -5.41
N ARG A 143 -2.15 -15.78 -4.25
CA ARG A 143 -2.77 -14.95 -3.22
C ARG A 143 -1.76 -14.55 -2.15
N ARG A 144 -1.80 -13.27 -1.79
CA ARG A 144 -0.95 -12.63 -0.77
C ARG A 144 -0.97 -13.36 0.58
N LEU A 145 -2.15 -13.82 1.00
CA LEU A 145 -2.40 -14.23 2.39
C LEU A 145 -1.53 -15.40 2.84
N ARG A 146 -1.26 -16.40 2.00
CA ARG A 146 -0.40 -17.53 2.39
C ARG A 146 0.99 -17.05 2.81
N LEU A 147 1.66 -16.23 1.99
CA LEU A 147 3.02 -15.76 2.28
C LEU A 147 3.06 -14.83 3.50
N ALA A 148 2.00 -14.03 3.70
CA ALA A 148 1.87 -13.21 4.90
C ALA A 148 1.71 -14.05 6.18
N VAL A 149 0.89 -15.10 6.14
CA VAL A 149 0.69 -15.99 7.30
C VAL A 149 1.93 -16.84 7.58
N GLU A 150 2.60 -17.35 6.54
CA GLU A 150 3.88 -18.06 6.69
C GLU A 150 4.95 -17.17 7.35
N HIS A 151 5.00 -15.89 6.98
CA HIS A 151 5.86 -14.90 7.59
C HIS A 151 5.50 -14.66 9.07
N LEU A 152 4.23 -14.39 9.36
CA LEU A 152 3.77 -14.12 10.73
C LEU A 152 4.00 -15.28 11.71
N CYS A 153 3.87 -16.52 11.24
CA CYS A 153 4.14 -17.70 12.07
C CYS A 153 5.62 -17.75 12.55
N GLN A 154 6.52 -17.03 11.89
CA GLN A 154 7.97 -17.02 12.14
C GLN A 154 8.50 -15.67 12.66
N HIS A 155 7.64 -14.64 12.75
CA HIS A 155 7.96 -13.30 13.24
C HIS A 155 7.79 -13.20 14.76
#